data_AF-A0A2V4EF86-F1
#
_entry.id   AF-A0A2V4EF86-F1
#
_cell.length_a   1.000
_cell.length_b   1.000
_cell.length_c   1.000
_cell.angle_alpha   90.00
_cell.angle_beta   90.00
_cell.angle_gamma   90.00
#
_symmetry.space_group_name_H-M   'P 1'
#
loop_
_entity.id
_entity.type
_entity.pdbx_description
1 polymer ?
#
loop_
_entity_poly.entity_id
_entity_poly.type
_entity_poly.pdbx_seq_one_letter_code
_entity_poly.pdbx_strand_id
1 'polypeptide(L)'
;MAINLYLVRHGQTLFNAQQRMQGSCDSALTKLGIKQAEALRDYFKKKRIVFDKAYCSTQERASDTLEIIAGPGMDYERLKDLKEKNYGPFEAKKNFWWPLMKFRSGSMEDNREVVERIERGINLILRDAKDGENILIVGHGDSMGQYIREKAGNRKFHGFRNAECVQLKSNGHEVEYVKSHWPARKMDETPIFKITKLNIAENDRDEYIRKAEKYMHDSIPAEEGTLVIGSAHDDAKGEDNYKIELFRNKEAEDAHIASMSAVDFEETVDSISTDKKIINLKPEVITTHAQKALNSYADNFVMRLVTVEVKEKDAEKFSHSVKKEMTTSIASEPGMEIMMSGTNKDNPNEWYFVEVYANDEAYDSHVQTPHYKEYIEETDGMVIRRDVKTLVRDVLATQGAIVLD
;
A
#
# COMPACT_ATOMS: atom_id res chain seq x y z
N MET A 1 -27.55 30.20 10.47
CA MET A 1 -26.20 29.76 10.84
C MET A 1 -25.78 28.69 9.84
N ALA A 2 -24.54 28.71 9.37
CA ALA A 2 -23.96 27.75 8.45
C ALA A 2 -22.53 27.46 8.92
N ILE A 3 -22.39 26.38 9.69
CA ILE A 3 -21.11 25.89 10.23
C ILE A 3 -20.63 24.75 9.32
N ASN A 4 -19.33 24.73 9.01
CA ASN A 4 -18.72 23.63 8.28
C ASN A 4 -17.97 22.72 9.27
N LEU A 5 -18.36 21.45 9.36
CA LEU A 5 -17.66 20.45 10.15
C LEU A 5 -16.80 19.58 9.23
N TYR A 6 -15.54 19.39 9.59
CA TYR A 6 -14.59 18.55 8.85
C TYR A 6 -14.22 17.35 9.73
N LEU A 7 -14.96 16.25 9.56
CA LEU A 7 -14.71 15.00 10.28
C LEU A 7 -13.59 14.23 9.59
N VAL A 8 -12.53 13.91 10.31
CA VAL A 8 -11.34 13.24 9.79
C VAL A 8 -11.08 11.97 10.56
N ARG A 9 -10.95 10.84 9.86
CA ARG A 9 -10.43 9.61 10.49
C ARG A 9 -8.93 9.75 10.70
N HIS A 10 -8.42 9.29 11.84
CA HIS A 10 -6.98 9.21 12.08
C HIS A 10 -6.20 8.53 10.92
N GLY A 11 -4.91 8.86 10.78
CA GLY A 11 -3.99 8.18 9.87
C GLY A 11 -3.81 6.70 10.22
N GLN A 12 -3.22 5.91 9.32
CA GLN A 12 -2.97 4.50 9.57
C GLN A 12 -2.14 4.28 10.84
N THR A 13 -2.56 3.33 11.67
CA THR A 13 -1.85 2.87 12.86
C THR A 13 -1.21 1.50 12.66
N LEU A 14 -0.33 1.09 13.56
CA LEU A 14 0.24 -0.27 13.56
C LEU A 14 -0.85 -1.36 13.56
N PHE A 15 -1.94 -1.18 14.31
CA PHE A 15 -3.04 -2.15 14.32
C PHE A 15 -3.86 -2.12 13.03
N ASN A 16 -4.01 -0.98 12.36
CA ASN A 16 -4.61 -0.95 11.02
C ASN A 16 -3.77 -1.75 10.01
N ALA A 17 -2.46 -1.48 9.95
CA ALA A 17 -1.54 -2.21 9.07
C ALA A 17 -1.55 -3.72 9.37
N GLN A 18 -1.62 -4.11 10.64
CA GLN A 18 -1.71 -5.52 11.03
C GLN A 18 -3.11 -6.12 10.87
N GLN A 19 -4.09 -5.37 10.36
CA GLN A 19 -5.50 -5.77 10.26
C GLN A 19 -6.07 -6.28 11.59
N ARG A 20 -5.87 -5.51 12.67
CA ARG A 20 -6.41 -5.79 13.99
C ARG A 20 -7.55 -4.83 14.33
N MET A 21 -8.52 -5.32 15.08
CA MET A 21 -9.62 -4.53 15.62
C MET A 21 -9.06 -3.53 16.62
N GLN A 22 -9.36 -2.25 16.41
CA GLN A 22 -8.85 -1.16 17.24
C GLN A 22 -9.99 -0.22 17.60
N GLY A 23 -10.55 -0.42 18.79
CA GLY A 23 -11.58 0.41 19.39
C GLY A 23 -10.99 1.28 20.48
N SER A 24 -11.08 0.81 21.72
CA SER A 24 -10.53 1.49 22.90
C SER A 24 -9.02 1.31 23.08
N CYS A 25 -8.43 0.26 22.50
CA CYS A 25 -6.97 0.11 22.50
C CYS A 25 -6.32 1.09 21.52
N ASP A 26 -5.09 1.49 21.81
CA ASP A 26 -4.34 2.41 20.96
C ASP A 26 -3.07 1.78 20.39
N SER A 27 -2.60 2.34 19.29
CA SER A 27 -1.32 2.01 18.67
C SER A 27 -0.87 3.21 17.85
N ALA A 28 0.45 3.44 17.82
CA ALA A 28 1.04 4.59 17.17
C ALA A 28 0.70 4.64 15.67
N LEU A 29 0.70 5.86 15.11
CA LEU A 29 0.65 6.07 13.66
C LEU A 29 1.86 5.39 13.00
N THR A 30 1.64 4.79 11.83
CA THR A 30 2.74 4.32 10.97
C THR A 30 3.37 5.50 10.24
N LYS A 31 4.54 5.28 9.61
CA LYS A 31 5.13 6.26 8.68
C LYS A 31 4.16 6.61 7.55
N LEU A 32 3.36 5.65 7.08
CA LEU A 32 2.30 5.89 6.11
C LEU A 32 1.18 6.76 6.71
N GLY A 33 0.73 6.44 7.92
CA GLY A 33 -0.29 7.24 8.63
C GLY A 33 0.08 8.70 8.81
N ILE A 34 1.35 8.99 9.11
CA ILE A 34 1.88 10.35 9.16
C ILE A 34 1.78 11.03 7.79
N LYS A 35 2.27 10.39 6.73
CA LYS A 35 2.19 10.93 5.36
C LYS A 35 0.76 11.13 4.87
N GLN A 36 -0.17 10.27 5.26
CA GLN A 36 -1.60 10.40 4.97
C GLN A 36 -2.17 11.68 5.61
N ALA A 37 -1.83 11.93 6.88
CA ALA A 37 -2.24 13.15 7.58
C ALA A 37 -1.60 14.42 6.98
N GLU A 38 -0.33 14.36 6.57
CA GLU A 38 0.36 15.45 5.87
C GLU A 38 -0.27 15.74 4.50
N ALA A 39 -0.65 14.72 3.74
CA ALA A 39 -1.36 14.89 2.47
C ALA A 39 -2.70 15.61 2.66
N LEU A 40 -3.40 15.31 3.75
CA LEU A 40 -4.66 15.98 4.10
C LEU A 40 -4.42 17.44 4.57
N ARG A 41 -3.37 17.70 5.36
CA ARG A 41 -2.92 19.08 5.69
C ARG A 41 -2.70 19.90 4.44
N ASP A 42 -1.91 19.37 3.50
CA ASP A 42 -1.51 20.09 2.29
C ASP A 42 -2.71 20.31 1.36
N TYR A 43 -3.66 19.39 1.35
CA TYR A 43 -4.95 19.59 0.70
C TYR A 43 -5.72 20.78 1.29
N PHE A 44 -5.86 20.87 2.61
CA PHE A 44 -6.55 22.01 3.24
C PHE A 44 -5.86 23.34 2.95
N LYS A 45 -4.52 23.38 3.03
CA LYS A 45 -3.72 24.56 2.64
C LYS A 45 -3.96 24.97 1.19
N LYS A 46 -3.89 24.01 0.26
CA LYS A 46 -4.12 24.26 -1.17
C LYS A 46 -5.54 24.76 -1.46
N LYS A 47 -6.53 24.28 -0.72
CA LYS A 47 -7.93 24.73 -0.80
C LYS A 47 -8.21 26.00 -0.03
N ARG A 48 -7.23 26.55 0.70
CA ARG A 48 -7.36 27.72 1.58
C ARG A 48 -8.47 27.53 2.62
N ILE A 49 -8.60 26.31 3.15
CA ILE A 49 -9.49 26.02 4.26
C ILE A 49 -8.72 26.34 5.55
N VAL A 50 -9.23 27.31 6.32
CA VAL A 50 -8.69 27.72 7.61
C VAL A 50 -9.68 27.27 8.68
N PHE A 51 -9.19 26.60 9.72
CA PHE A 51 -10.02 26.12 10.81
C PHE A 51 -10.04 27.14 11.95
N ASP A 52 -11.23 27.48 12.41
CA ASP A 52 -11.45 28.39 13.52
C ASP A 52 -11.38 27.66 14.87
N LYS A 53 -11.76 26.37 14.86
CA LYS A 53 -11.72 25.49 16.03
C LYS A 53 -11.30 24.08 15.65
N ALA A 54 -10.73 23.36 16.61
CA ALA A 54 -10.29 21.99 16.42
C ALA A 54 -10.64 21.12 17.64
N TYR A 55 -11.11 19.91 17.38
CA TYR A 55 -11.49 18.92 18.39
C TYR A 55 -10.98 17.55 17.98
N CYS A 56 -10.63 16.69 18.92
CA CYS A 56 -10.39 15.29 18.62
C CYS A 56 -10.84 14.34 19.72
N SER A 57 -10.83 13.05 19.40
CA SER A 57 -10.86 11.99 20.40
C SER A 57 -9.73 12.13 21.41
N THR A 58 -9.91 11.59 22.62
CA THR A 58 -8.82 11.51 23.61
C THR A 58 -7.75 10.46 23.28
N GLN A 59 -7.94 9.67 22.22
CA GLN A 59 -7.01 8.63 21.80
C GLN A 59 -5.83 9.23 21.02
N GLU A 60 -4.61 8.75 21.29
CA GLU A 60 -3.37 9.36 20.83
C GLU A 60 -3.28 9.41 19.31
N ARG A 61 -3.64 8.31 18.62
CA ARG A 61 -3.67 8.28 17.15
C ARG A 61 -4.50 9.41 16.51
N ALA A 62 -5.56 9.83 17.19
CA ALA A 62 -6.43 10.91 16.72
C ALA A 62 -5.84 12.28 17.03
N SER A 63 -5.24 12.48 18.21
CA SER A 63 -4.55 13.74 18.51
C SER A 63 -3.31 13.94 17.64
N ASP A 64 -2.51 12.89 17.43
CA ASP A 64 -1.31 12.97 16.60
C ASP A 64 -1.68 13.33 15.16
N THR A 65 -2.77 12.73 14.64
CA THR A 65 -3.30 13.09 13.32
C THR A 65 -3.78 14.54 13.27
N LEU A 66 -4.48 15.01 14.31
CA LEU A 66 -4.93 16.40 14.39
C LEU A 66 -3.75 17.37 14.39
N GLU A 67 -2.73 17.11 15.20
CA GLU A 67 -1.54 17.96 15.32
C GLU A 67 -0.78 18.06 14.00
N ILE A 68 -0.67 16.96 13.25
CA ILE A 68 -0.10 16.98 11.89
C ILE A 68 -0.94 17.85 10.93
N ILE A 69 -2.27 17.73 10.98
CA ILE A 69 -3.18 18.45 10.08
C ILE A 69 -3.24 19.95 10.39
N ALA A 70 -3.41 20.30 11.67
CA ALA A 70 -3.57 21.68 12.10
C ALA A 70 -2.23 22.44 12.07
N GLY A 71 -1.12 21.74 12.31
CA GLY A 71 0.20 22.35 12.45
C GLY A 71 0.39 23.07 13.79
N PRO A 72 1.57 23.66 14.00
CA PRO A 72 1.91 24.30 15.26
C PRO A 72 1.02 25.54 15.52
N GLY A 73 0.59 25.71 16.76
CA GLY A 73 -0.11 26.92 17.23
C GLY A 73 -1.64 26.88 17.14
N MET A 74 -2.24 25.77 16.69
CA MET A 74 -3.69 25.56 16.80
C MET A 74 -4.03 24.91 18.14
N ASP A 75 -4.75 25.63 19.00
CA ASP A 75 -5.33 25.04 20.19
C ASP A 75 -6.47 24.08 19.81
N TYR A 76 -6.60 22.98 20.53
CA TYR A 76 -7.65 21.99 20.30
C TYR A 76 -8.11 21.32 21.59
N GLU A 77 -9.34 20.83 21.59
CA GLU A 77 -9.92 20.12 22.74
C GLU A 77 -10.07 18.62 22.49
N ARG A 78 -9.73 17.81 23.50
CA ARG A 78 -9.90 16.36 23.46
C ARG A 78 -11.22 15.96 24.14
N LEU A 79 -12.14 15.37 23.38
CA LEU A 79 -13.47 14.98 23.85
C LEU A 79 -13.59 13.45 23.98
N LYS A 80 -14.06 12.98 25.14
CA LYS A 80 -14.32 11.55 25.38
C LYS A 80 -15.44 11.00 24.50
N ASP A 81 -16.41 11.84 24.16
CA ASP A 81 -17.53 11.47 23.30
C ASP A 81 -17.08 11.14 21.86
N LEU A 82 -15.89 11.61 21.42
CA LEU A 82 -15.32 11.30 20.11
C LEU A 82 -14.47 10.01 20.09
N LYS A 83 -14.54 9.16 21.11
CA LYS A 83 -13.84 7.85 21.12
C LYS A 83 -14.37 6.88 20.07
N GLU A 84 -13.53 5.93 19.68
CA GLU A 84 -13.98 4.82 18.85
C GLU A 84 -14.87 3.89 19.68
N LYS A 85 -15.65 3.07 18.98
CA LYS A 85 -16.47 2.02 19.56
C LYS A 85 -15.60 1.08 20.39
N ASN A 86 -16.04 0.75 21.60
CA ASN A 86 -15.38 -0.27 22.40
C ASN A 86 -15.75 -1.67 21.91
N TYR A 87 -14.77 -2.44 21.42
CA TYR A 87 -14.98 -3.81 20.94
C TYR A 87 -14.79 -4.89 22.02
N GLY A 88 -14.53 -4.50 23.27
CA GLY A 88 -14.42 -5.39 24.43
C GLY A 88 -13.33 -6.46 24.25
N PRO A 89 -13.64 -7.77 24.36
CA PRO A 89 -12.65 -8.86 24.27
C PRO A 89 -12.07 -9.06 22.86
N PHE A 90 -12.48 -8.23 21.91
CA PHE A 90 -12.07 -8.29 20.51
C PHE A 90 -11.01 -7.26 20.15
N GLU A 91 -10.70 -6.34 21.05
CA GLU A 91 -9.59 -5.40 20.91
C GLU A 91 -8.28 -6.13 20.58
N ALA A 92 -7.50 -5.54 19.67
CA ALA A 92 -6.22 -6.03 19.16
C ALA A 92 -6.21 -7.42 18.48
N LYS A 93 -7.37 -8.05 18.26
CA LYS A 93 -7.49 -9.32 17.50
C LYS A 93 -7.57 -9.07 16.00
N LYS A 94 -7.08 -10.03 15.19
CA LYS A 94 -7.13 -9.96 13.72
C LYS A 94 -8.58 -9.83 13.21
N ASN A 95 -8.80 -8.99 12.21
CA ASN A 95 -10.11 -8.68 11.64
C ASN A 95 -10.81 -9.90 11.02
N PHE A 96 -10.06 -10.90 10.52
CA PHE A 96 -10.62 -12.11 9.91
C PHE A 96 -11.52 -12.92 10.86
N TRP A 97 -11.34 -12.80 12.18
CA TRP A 97 -12.21 -13.47 13.13
C TRP A 97 -13.63 -12.85 13.15
N TRP A 98 -13.82 -11.63 12.63
CA TRP A 98 -15.06 -10.85 12.74
C TRP A 98 -16.34 -11.57 12.29
N PRO A 99 -16.38 -12.29 11.14
CA PRO A 99 -17.57 -13.04 10.74
C PRO A 99 -17.90 -14.21 11.66
N LEU A 100 -16.89 -14.82 12.29
CA LEU A 100 -17.01 -15.91 13.27
C LEU A 100 -17.40 -15.39 14.67
N MET A 101 -17.23 -14.09 14.91
CA MET A 101 -17.47 -13.42 16.20
C MET A 101 -18.90 -12.87 16.35
N LYS A 102 -19.86 -13.32 15.53
CA LYS A 102 -21.29 -12.92 15.58
C LYS A 102 -21.99 -13.20 16.92
N PHE A 103 -21.35 -13.84 17.88
CA PHE A 103 -21.82 -13.92 19.26
C PHE A 103 -21.49 -12.62 19.98
N ARG A 104 -22.47 -11.72 20.08
CA ARG A 104 -22.39 -10.47 20.87
C ARG A 104 -21.93 -10.81 22.29
N SER A 105 -20.67 -10.53 22.62
CA SER A 105 -20.27 -10.41 24.02
C SER A 105 -20.95 -9.17 24.59
N GLY A 106 -21.60 -9.28 25.75
CA GLY A 106 -22.28 -8.15 26.42
C GLY A 106 -21.33 -7.02 26.89
N SER A 107 -20.06 -7.07 26.53
CA SER A 107 -19.02 -6.08 26.88
C SER A 107 -18.62 -5.16 25.72
N MET A 108 -19.15 -5.39 24.52
CA MET A 108 -19.00 -4.47 23.37
C MET A 108 -20.03 -3.35 23.45
N GLU A 109 -19.63 -2.12 23.16
CA GLU A 109 -20.54 -0.97 23.12
C GLU A 109 -21.62 -1.16 22.03
N ASP A 110 -22.87 -0.82 22.33
CA ASP A 110 -23.93 -0.93 21.33
C ASP A 110 -23.83 0.18 20.28
N ASN A 111 -24.18 -0.12 19.02
CA ASN A 111 -24.14 0.87 17.94
C ASN A 111 -25.01 2.10 18.24
N ARG A 112 -26.14 1.91 18.92
CA ARG A 112 -26.99 3.02 19.32
C ARG A 112 -26.28 3.93 20.33
N GLU A 113 -25.59 3.34 21.31
CA GLU A 113 -24.82 4.09 22.31
C GLU A 113 -23.67 4.87 21.65
N VAL A 114 -23.00 4.26 20.65
CA VAL A 114 -21.97 4.94 19.85
C VAL A 114 -22.55 6.17 19.15
N VAL A 115 -23.68 6.04 18.45
CA VAL A 115 -24.32 7.16 17.73
C VAL A 115 -24.76 8.25 18.69
N GLU A 116 -25.43 7.89 19.79
CA GLU A 116 -25.85 8.85 20.82
C GLU A 116 -24.65 9.56 21.45
N ARG A 117 -23.54 8.85 21.65
CA ARG A 117 -22.29 9.43 22.17
C ARG A 117 -21.65 10.41 21.20
N ILE A 118 -21.47 10.03 19.94
CA ILE A 118 -20.93 10.94 18.92
C ILE A 118 -21.84 12.16 18.75
N GLU A 119 -23.16 11.97 18.77
CA GLU A 119 -24.14 13.07 18.70
C GLU A 119 -23.98 14.05 19.87
N ARG A 120 -23.80 13.57 21.11
CA ARG A 120 -23.48 14.45 22.24
C ARG A 120 -22.20 15.26 22.01
N GLY A 121 -21.14 14.62 21.52
CA GLY A 121 -19.88 15.30 21.19
C GLY A 121 -20.05 16.39 20.12
N ILE A 122 -20.78 16.09 19.05
CA ILE A 122 -21.08 17.08 18.00
C ILE A 122 -21.94 18.22 18.54
N ASN A 123 -22.94 17.95 19.37
CA ASN A 123 -23.79 18.98 19.97
C ASN A 123 -23.01 19.88 20.93
N LEU A 124 -22.03 19.34 21.67
CA LEU A 124 -21.12 20.15 22.49
C LEU A 124 -20.29 21.11 21.63
N ILE A 125 -19.77 20.62 20.50
CA ILE A 125 -19.00 21.43 19.56
C ILE A 125 -19.87 22.53 18.93
N LEU A 126 -21.08 22.19 18.50
CA LEU A 126 -22.02 23.12 17.86
C LEU A 126 -22.53 24.21 18.82
N ARG A 127 -22.61 23.91 20.12
CA ARG A 127 -23.07 24.87 21.15
C ARG A 127 -22.23 26.15 21.16
N ASP A 128 -20.92 26.02 20.98
CA ASP A 128 -20.00 27.16 21.03
C ASP A 128 -19.63 27.68 19.63
N ALA A 129 -20.13 27.05 18.57
CA ALA A 129 -19.82 27.39 17.19
C ALA A 129 -20.52 28.68 16.74
N LYS A 130 -19.86 29.42 15.84
CA LYS A 130 -20.39 30.65 15.25
C LYS A 130 -20.69 30.46 13.76
N ASP A 131 -21.52 31.36 13.25
CA ASP A 131 -21.88 31.37 11.83
C ASP A 131 -20.64 31.53 10.94
N GLY A 132 -20.50 30.64 9.95
CA GLY A 132 -19.37 30.64 9.01
C GLY A 132 -18.11 29.92 9.48
N GLU A 133 -18.04 29.43 10.73
CA GLU A 133 -16.84 28.75 11.24
C GLU A 133 -16.59 27.41 10.53
N ASN A 134 -15.31 27.12 10.31
CA ASN A 134 -14.81 25.82 9.90
C ASN A 134 -14.21 25.09 11.11
N ILE A 135 -14.78 23.95 11.46
CA ILE A 135 -14.37 23.19 12.64
C ILE A 135 -13.76 21.86 12.21
N LEU A 136 -12.50 21.64 12.60
CA LEU A 136 -11.81 20.36 12.41
C LEU A 136 -12.17 19.39 13.54
N ILE A 137 -12.56 18.17 13.19
CA ILE A 137 -12.90 17.12 14.17
C ILE A 137 -12.17 15.84 13.78
N VAL A 138 -11.20 15.40 14.57
CA VAL A 138 -10.43 14.16 14.29
C VAL A 138 -10.88 13.02 15.21
N GLY A 139 -11.29 11.91 14.61
CA GLY A 139 -11.84 10.76 15.31
C GLY A 139 -11.59 9.45 14.58
N HIS A 140 -12.57 8.56 14.62
CA HIS A 140 -12.41 7.16 14.24
C HIS A 140 -13.49 6.69 13.26
N GLY A 141 -13.12 5.72 12.42
CA GLY A 141 -13.87 5.40 11.22
C GLY A 141 -15.23 4.75 11.49
N ASP A 142 -15.33 3.86 12.46
CA ASP A 142 -16.59 3.16 12.73
C ASP A 142 -17.59 4.10 13.40
N SER A 143 -17.22 4.73 14.51
CA SER A 143 -18.10 5.63 15.27
C SER A 143 -18.60 6.82 14.45
N MET A 144 -17.72 7.52 13.74
CA MET A 144 -18.14 8.65 12.90
C MET A 144 -18.94 8.17 11.68
N GLY A 145 -18.60 7.00 11.12
CA GLY A 145 -19.35 6.43 10.01
C GLY A 145 -20.78 6.06 10.38
N GLN A 146 -20.99 5.51 11.58
CA GLN A 146 -22.31 5.24 12.13
C GLN A 146 -23.11 6.54 12.33
N TYR A 147 -22.49 7.57 12.90
CA TYR A 147 -23.11 8.89 13.04
C TYR A 147 -23.54 9.48 11.70
N ILE A 148 -22.69 9.42 10.67
CA ILE A 148 -23.04 9.95 9.33
C ILE A 148 -24.26 9.23 8.74
N ARG A 149 -24.33 7.90 8.88
CA ARG A 149 -25.44 7.10 8.37
C ARG A 149 -26.77 7.43 9.05
N GLU A 150 -26.73 7.61 10.37
CA GLU A 150 -27.95 7.78 11.18
C GLU A 150 -28.39 9.25 11.30
N LYS A 151 -27.45 10.19 11.33
CA LYS A 151 -27.72 11.60 11.70
C LYS A 151 -27.44 12.61 10.60
N ALA A 152 -26.55 12.31 9.64
CA ALA A 152 -26.14 13.28 8.61
C ALA A 152 -26.73 13.02 7.22
N GLY A 153 -27.82 12.25 7.13
CA GLY A 153 -28.57 12.06 5.87
C GLY A 153 -27.93 11.13 4.82
N ASN A 154 -26.75 10.56 5.08
CA ASN A 154 -26.08 9.65 4.13
C ASN A 154 -26.08 8.19 4.62
N ARG A 155 -27.25 7.54 4.55
CA ARG A 155 -27.43 6.13 4.96
C ARG A 155 -26.55 5.13 4.20
N LYS A 156 -26.09 5.47 3.01
CA LYS A 156 -25.22 4.64 2.16
C LYS A 156 -23.72 4.95 2.33
N PHE A 157 -23.34 5.68 3.39
CA PHE A 157 -21.94 5.98 3.64
C PHE A 157 -21.13 4.70 3.92
N HIS A 158 -20.17 4.42 3.05
CA HIS A 158 -19.40 3.17 3.00
C HIS A 158 -18.30 3.07 4.07
N GLY A 159 -18.11 4.11 4.89
CA GLY A 159 -17.07 4.18 5.92
C GLY A 159 -15.91 5.09 5.53
N PHE A 160 -14.98 5.28 6.47
CA PHE A 160 -13.80 6.12 6.30
C PHE A 160 -12.57 5.30 5.93
N ARG A 161 -11.75 5.84 5.05
CA ARG A 161 -10.34 5.43 4.86
C ARG A 161 -9.43 6.23 5.81
N ASN A 162 -8.20 5.77 6.04
CA ASN A 162 -7.28 6.48 6.95
C ASN A 162 -6.92 7.87 6.40
N ALA A 163 -6.98 8.90 7.27
CA ALA A 163 -6.91 10.31 6.89
C ALA A 163 -7.91 10.75 5.78
N GLU A 164 -9.06 10.09 5.68
CA GLU A 164 -10.18 10.61 4.88
C GLU A 164 -10.92 11.69 5.67
N CYS A 165 -11.30 12.77 4.97
CA CYS A 165 -12.12 13.84 5.50
C CYS A 165 -13.53 13.78 4.91
N VAL A 166 -14.54 13.91 5.77
CA VAL A 166 -15.93 14.17 5.39
C VAL A 166 -16.29 15.58 5.82
N GLN A 167 -16.79 16.37 4.86
CA GLN A 167 -17.39 17.67 5.14
C GLN A 167 -18.88 17.50 5.42
N LEU A 168 -19.31 18.01 6.58
CA LEU A 168 -20.72 18.20 6.93
C LEU A 168 -21.02 19.71 6.99
N LYS A 169 -22.29 20.05 6.81
CA LYS A 169 -22.82 21.38 7.12
C LYS A 169 -23.79 21.29 8.27
N SER A 170 -23.82 22.32 9.11
CA SER A 170 -24.80 22.43 10.19
C SER A 170 -25.43 23.80 10.24
N ASN A 171 -26.71 23.83 10.62
CA ASN A 171 -27.43 25.06 10.96
C ASN A 171 -27.39 25.40 12.46
N GLY A 172 -26.57 24.68 13.24
CA GLY A 172 -26.48 24.75 14.70
C GLY A 172 -27.31 23.70 15.43
N HIS A 173 -28.27 23.05 14.75
CA HIS A 173 -29.10 21.98 15.32
C HIS A 173 -29.04 20.69 14.51
N GLU A 174 -29.12 20.79 13.19
CA GLU A 174 -29.09 19.66 12.27
C GLU A 174 -27.74 19.59 11.55
N VAL A 175 -27.34 18.39 11.13
CA VAL A 175 -26.14 18.15 10.33
C VAL A 175 -26.51 17.47 9.02
N GLU A 176 -25.83 17.84 7.94
CA GLU A 176 -26.01 17.25 6.62
C GLU A 176 -24.67 16.90 6.00
N TYR A 177 -24.56 15.70 5.45
CA TYR A 177 -23.41 15.27 4.66
C TYR A 177 -23.31 16.08 3.36
N VAL A 178 -22.12 16.62 3.09
CA VAL A 178 -21.84 17.33 1.84
C VAL A 178 -21.04 16.45 0.89
N LYS A 179 -19.85 16.02 1.31
CA LYS A 179 -18.89 15.29 0.46
C LYS A 179 -17.75 14.70 1.27
N SER A 180 -17.07 13.69 0.73
CA SER A 180 -15.81 13.17 1.25
C SER A 180 -14.62 13.54 0.35
N HIS A 181 -13.44 13.63 0.95
CA HIS A 181 -12.17 13.89 0.29
C HIS A 181 -11.11 12.98 0.90
N TRP A 182 -10.39 12.27 0.04
CA TRP A 182 -9.27 11.42 0.47
C TRP A 182 -8.01 11.74 -0.34
N PRO A 183 -7.26 12.80 0.05
CA PRO A 183 -6.04 13.21 -0.66
C PRO A 183 -4.95 12.12 -0.67
N ALA A 184 -4.93 11.26 0.36
CA ALA A 184 -3.97 10.17 0.47
C ALA A 184 -4.24 8.99 -0.47
N ARG A 185 -5.35 9.01 -1.23
CA ARG A 185 -5.74 7.93 -2.16
C ARG A 185 -4.61 7.40 -3.01
N LYS A 186 -3.82 8.30 -3.62
CA LYS A 186 -2.72 7.90 -4.50
C LYS A 186 -1.64 7.11 -3.74
N MET A 187 -1.32 7.50 -2.50
CA MET A 187 -0.30 6.82 -1.70
C MET A 187 -0.73 5.41 -1.32
N ASP A 188 -2.03 5.23 -1.05
CA ASP A 188 -2.61 3.96 -0.66
C ASP A 188 -3.02 3.09 -1.87
N GLU A 189 -2.90 3.59 -3.09
CA GLU A 189 -3.18 2.84 -4.33
C GLU A 189 -1.90 2.60 -5.17
N THR A 190 -0.76 3.22 -4.84
CA THR A 190 0.48 3.05 -5.61
C THR A 190 1.19 1.75 -5.21
N PRO A 191 1.43 0.80 -6.14
CA PRO A 191 2.13 -0.43 -5.83
C PRO A 191 3.56 -0.18 -5.35
N ILE A 192 4.04 -1.06 -4.46
CA ILE A 192 5.43 -1.05 -4.00
C ILE A 192 6.16 -2.16 -4.72
N PHE A 193 7.09 -1.80 -5.60
CA PHE A 193 7.97 -2.74 -6.30
C PHE A 193 9.40 -2.57 -5.79
N LYS A 194 10.00 -3.66 -5.32
CA LYS A 194 11.37 -3.68 -4.80
C LYS A 194 12.16 -4.85 -5.36
N ILE A 195 13.43 -4.59 -5.59
CA ILE A 195 14.43 -5.62 -5.82
C ILE A 195 15.48 -5.49 -4.73
N THR A 196 15.77 -6.55 -4.00
CA THR A 196 16.82 -6.59 -2.99
C THR A 196 17.92 -7.52 -3.48
N LYS A 197 19.10 -6.96 -3.76
CA LYS A 197 20.30 -7.74 -4.00
C LYS A 197 20.89 -8.20 -2.66
N LEU A 198 21.13 -9.49 -2.53
CA LEU A 198 21.73 -10.14 -1.37
C LEU A 198 22.98 -10.88 -1.84
N ASN A 199 24.08 -10.76 -1.09
CA ASN A 199 25.28 -11.56 -1.34
C ASN A 199 25.33 -12.70 -0.32
N ILE A 200 25.04 -13.91 -0.75
CA ILE A 200 24.91 -15.11 0.10
C ILE A 200 25.94 -16.13 -0.36
N ALA A 201 26.75 -16.64 0.55
CA ALA A 201 27.75 -17.65 0.19
C ALA A 201 27.08 -18.94 -0.31
N GLU A 202 27.70 -19.63 -1.27
CA GLU A 202 27.08 -20.82 -1.90
C GLU A 202 26.74 -21.91 -0.87
N ASN A 203 27.52 -22.05 0.19
CA ASN A 203 27.28 -23.01 1.28
C ASN A 203 26.03 -22.69 2.11
N ASP A 204 25.57 -21.43 2.12
CA ASP A 204 24.41 -20.99 2.87
C ASP A 204 23.16 -20.89 1.97
N ARG A 205 23.30 -21.13 0.66
CA ARG A 205 22.22 -21.00 -0.33
C ARG A 205 21.07 -21.98 -0.08
N ASP A 206 21.36 -23.23 0.29
CA ASP A 206 20.29 -24.21 0.59
C ASP A 206 19.43 -23.78 1.78
N GLU A 207 20.05 -23.18 2.81
CA GLU A 207 19.33 -22.61 3.95
C GLU A 207 18.51 -21.39 3.54
N TYR A 208 19.09 -20.50 2.72
CA TYR A 208 18.40 -19.36 2.16
C TYR A 208 17.15 -19.77 1.38
N ILE A 209 17.28 -20.71 0.43
CA ILE A 209 16.17 -21.17 -0.43
C ILE A 209 15.06 -21.76 0.43
N ARG A 210 15.39 -22.64 1.40
CA ARG A 210 14.42 -23.23 2.32
C ARG A 210 13.61 -22.16 3.08
N LYS A 211 14.29 -21.09 3.52
CA LYS A 211 13.64 -19.96 4.21
C LYS A 211 12.82 -19.10 3.24
N ALA A 212 13.31 -18.87 2.03
CA ALA A 212 12.60 -18.14 0.97
C ALA A 212 11.32 -18.86 0.52
N GLU A 213 11.34 -20.18 0.40
CA GLU A 213 10.18 -21.01 0.08
C GLU A 213 9.10 -20.88 1.15
N LYS A 214 9.48 -21.03 2.43
CA LYS A 214 8.55 -20.86 3.54
C LYS A 214 7.96 -19.44 3.57
N TYR A 215 8.81 -18.43 3.44
CA TYR A 215 8.42 -17.03 3.39
C TYR A 215 7.41 -16.74 2.28
N MET A 216 7.67 -17.27 1.07
CA MET A 216 6.76 -17.17 -0.07
C MET A 216 5.41 -17.86 0.19
N HIS A 217 5.42 -19.12 0.65
CA HIS A 217 4.21 -19.91 0.90
C HIS A 217 3.33 -19.34 2.01
N ASP A 218 3.94 -18.79 3.07
CA ASP A 218 3.19 -18.17 4.16
C ASP A 218 2.59 -16.81 3.74
N SER A 219 3.16 -16.16 2.72
CA SER A 219 2.72 -14.85 2.25
C SER A 219 1.64 -14.99 1.17
N ILE A 220 1.85 -15.84 0.16
CA ILE A 220 0.93 -16.02 -0.96
C ILE A 220 0.27 -17.41 -0.87
N PRO A 221 -1.08 -17.51 -0.77
CA PRO A 221 -2.07 -16.45 -1.00
C PRO A 221 -2.62 -15.76 0.27
N ALA A 222 -2.02 -16.01 1.44
CA ALA A 222 -2.59 -15.63 2.73
C ALA A 222 -2.70 -14.10 2.94
N GLU A 223 -1.81 -13.33 2.34
CA GLU A 223 -1.75 -11.88 2.42
C GLU A 223 -2.29 -11.26 1.12
N GLU A 224 -3.54 -10.80 1.13
CA GLU A 224 -4.23 -10.28 -0.08
C GLU A 224 -3.48 -9.15 -0.81
N GLY A 225 -2.67 -8.39 -0.09
CA GLY A 225 -1.89 -7.27 -0.60
C GLY A 225 -0.50 -7.64 -1.12
N THR A 226 -0.03 -8.86 -0.90
CA THR A 226 1.27 -9.36 -1.36
C THR A 226 1.08 -9.98 -2.74
N LEU A 227 1.55 -9.28 -3.78
CA LEU A 227 1.22 -9.58 -5.17
C LEU A 227 2.25 -10.49 -5.84
N VAL A 228 3.54 -10.28 -5.57
CA VAL A 228 4.64 -11.12 -6.07
C VAL A 228 5.68 -11.27 -4.98
N ILE A 229 6.12 -12.52 -4.76
CA ILE A 229 7.32 -12.84 -3.99
C ILE A 229 8.17 -13.78 -4.85
N GLY A 230 9.43 -13.41 -5.08
CA GLY A 230 10.36 -14.25 -5.80
C GLY A 230 11.80 -14.08 -5.33
N SER A 231 12.62 -15.09 -5.60
CA SER A 231 14.07 -15.03 -5.50
C SER A 231 14.70 -15.83 -6.63
N ALA A 232 15.83 -15.32 -7.11
CA ALA A 232 16.68 -16.01 -8.06
C ALA A 232 18.13 -15.58 -7.88
N HIS A 233 19.09 -16.46 -8.18
CA HIS A 233 20.52 -16.16 -8.12
C HIS A 233 21.12 -15.96 -9.53
N ASP A 234 22.17 -15.16 -9.64
CA ASP A 234 22.89 -14.94 -10.90
C ASP A 234 23.59 -16.22 -11.33
N ASP A 235 23.31 -16.70 -12.55
CA ASP A 235 23.91 -17.92 -13.10
C ASP A 235 25.44 -17.78 -13.22
N ALA A 236 25.95 -16.57 -13.49
CA ALA A 236 27.38 -16.32 -13.61
C ALA A 236 28.08 -16.06 -12.25
N LYS A 237 27.31 -15.74 -11.21
CA LYS A 237 27.79 -15.37 -9.87
C LYS A 237 26.81 -15.87 -8.81
N GLY A 238 26.87 -17.16 -8.52
CA GLY A 238 25.90 -17.85 -7.67
C GLY A 238 25.77 -17.29 -6.24
N GLU A 239 26.68 -16.42 -5.82
CA GLU A 239 26.58 -15.67 -4.57
C GLU A 239 25.60 -14.48 -4.62
N ASP A 240 25.34 -13.92 -5.81
CA ASP A 240 24.46 -12.77 -6.00
C ASP A 240 22.99 -13.24 -6.15
N ASN A 241 22.17 -12.99 -5.14
CA ASN A 241 20.76 -13.34 -5.07
C ASN A 241 19.89 -12.09 -5.22
N TYR A 242 18.77 -12.20 -5.93
CA TYR A 242 17.85 -11.10 -6.21
C TYR A 242 16.46 -11.45 -5.72
N LYS A 243 16.11 -10.91 -4.56
CA LYS A 243 14.75 -10.99 -4.02
C LYS A 243 13.86 -9.94 -4.69
N ILE A 244 12.70 -10.35 -5.18
CA ILE A 244 11.74 -9.52 -5.91
C ILE A 244 10.43 -9.52 -5.14
N GLU A 245 9.95 -8.32 -4.80
CA GLU A 245 8.73 -8.14 -4.02
C GLU A 245 7.83 -7.09 -4.69
N LEU A 246 6.55 -7.44 -4.87
CA LEU A 246 5.51 -6.51 -5.29
C LEU A 246 4.36 -6.53 -4.30
N PHE A 247 3.99 -5.37 -3.79
CA PHE A 247 2.84 -5.18 -2.92
C PHE A 247 1.83 -4.23 -3.57
N ARG A 248 0.54 -4.45 -3.29
CA ARG A 248 -0.56 -3.62 -3.80
C ARG A 248 -0.39 -2.15 -3.47
N ASN A 249 0.13 -1.87 -2.28
CA ASN A 249 0.38 -0.53 -1.75
C ASN A 249 1.28 -0.60 -0.52
N LYS A 250 1.57 0.57 0.06
CA LYS A 250 2.40 0.64 1.27
C LYS A 250 1.77 -0.02 2.50
N GLU A 251 0.44 -0.01 2.61
CA GLU A 251 -0.27 -0.72 3.68
C GLU A 251 -0.04 -2.24 3.61
N ALA A 252 -0.11 -2.81 2.41
CA ALA A 252 0.17 -4.22 2.18
C ALA A 252 1.63 -4.58 2.51
N GLU A 253 2.59 -3.75 2.09
CA GLU A 253 4.00 -3.95 2.45
C GLU A 253 4.21 -3.89 3.98
N ASP A 254 3.63 -2.90 4.66
CA ASP A 254 3.80 -2.76 6.11
C ASP A 254 3.13 -3.92 6.87
N ALA A 255 1.99 -4.40 6.39
CA ALA A 255 1.32 -5.59 6.91
C ALA A 255 2.18 -6.84 6.76
N HIS A 256 2.78 -7.01 5.58
CA HIS A 256 3.67 -8.11 5.25
C HIS A 256 4.95 -8.08 6.10
N ILE A 257 5.64 -6.94 6.21
CA ILE A 257 6.84 -6.79 7.04
C ILE A 257 6.57 -7.12 8.51
N ALA A 258 5.35 -6.83 9.00
CA ALA A 258 4.95 -7.15 10.37
C ALA A 258 4.50 -8.61 10.57
N SER A 259 4.52 -9.45 9.53
CA SER A 259 4.16 -10.87 9.61
C SER A 259 5.30 -11.68 10.24
N MET A 260 4.95 -12.81 10.88
CA MET A 260 5.95 -13.68 11.49
C MET A 260 6.90 -14.30 10.46
N SER A 261 6.42 -14.59 9.25
CA SER A 261 7.23 -15.15 8.18
C SER A 261 8.25 -14.14 7.65
N ALA A 262 7.86 -12.88 7.50
CA ALA A 262 8.79 -11.82 7.09
C ALA A 262 9.88 -11.56 8.13
N VAL A 263 9.53 -11.57 9.43
CA VAL A 263 10.50 -11.41 10.51
C VAL A 263 11.51 -12.57 10.54
N ASP A 264 11.04 -13.83 10.51
CA ASP A 264 11.93 -15.02 10.50
C ASP A 264 12.85 -15.07 9.26
N PHE A 265 12.32 -14.66 8.10
CA PHE A 265 13.11 -14.60 6.88
C PHE A 265 14.18 -13.52 6.94
N GLU A 266 13.85 -12.32 7.41
CA GLU A 266 14.80 -11.21 7.52
C GLU A 266 15.91 -11.51 8.54
N GLU A 267 15.59 -12.15 9.68
CA GLU A 267 16.61 -12.62 10.63
C GLU A 267 17.59 -13.62 10.01
N THR A 268 17.11 -14.48 9.11
CA THR A 268 17.97 -15.41 8.36
C THR A 268 18.84 -14.65 7.35
N VAL A 269 18.27 -13.72 6.59
CA VAL A 269 19.02 -12.91 5.62
C VAL A 269 20.13 -12.12 6.31
N ASP A 270 19.82 -11.47 7.44
CA ASP A 270 20.80 -10.70 8.21
C ASP A 270 21.94 -11.56 8.80
N SER A 271 21.73 -12.87 8.97
CA SER A 271 22.77 -13.77 9.48
C SER A 271 23.68 -14.36 8.40
N ILE A 272 23.17 -14.57 7.17
CA ILE A 272 23.91 -15.23 6.08
C ILE A 272 24.36 -14.30 4.96
N SER A 273 23.76 -13.12 4.82
CA SER A 273 24.08 -12.18 3.75
C SER A 273 25.24 -11.27 4.14
N THR A 274 26.29 -11.21 3.31
CA THR A 274 27.46 -10.33 3.56
C THR A 274 27.26 -8.90 3.07
N ASP A 275 26.39 -8.71 2.08
CA ASP A 275 25.98 -7.42 1.55
C ASP A 275 24.48 -7.44 1.22
N LYS A 276 23.82 -6.29 1.39
CA LYS A 276 22.38 -6.12 1.13
C LYS A 276 22.12 -4.75 0.52
N LYS A 277 21.60 -4.73 -0.70
CA LYS A 277 21.23 -3.51 -1.43
C LYS A 277 19.77 -3.56 -1.85
N ILE A 278 18.98 -2.62 -1.32
CA ILE A 278 17.56 -2.46 -1.68
C ILE A 278 17.44 -1.43 -2.80
N ILE A 279 16.74 -1.80 -3.86
CA ILE A 279 16.41 -0.94 -5.00
C ILE A 279 14.90 -0.73 -4.97
N ASN A 280 14.49 0.50 -4.66
CA ASN A 280 13.08 0.87 -4.64
C ASN A 280 12.66 1.35 -6.02
N LEU A 281 11.71 0.65 -6.63
CA LEU A 281 11.24 0.95 -7.97
C LEU A 281 9.90 1.68 -7.93
N LYS A 282 9.74 2.67 -8.80
CA LYS A 282 8.43 3.16 -9.22
C LYS A 282 7.94 2.18 -10.31
N PRO A 283 6.86 1.42 -10.08
CA PRO A 283 6.32 0.53 -11.10
C PRO A 283 5.91 1.32 -12.35
N GLU A 284 6.24 0.81 -13.53
CA GLU A 284 5.80 1.38 -14.81
C GLU A 284 4.83 0.42 -15.51
N VAL A 285 5.21 -0.85 -15.72
CA VAL A 285 4.30 -1.90 -16.22
C VAL A 285 4.55 -3.18 -15.42
N ILE A 286 3.51 -3.78 -14.87
CA ILE A 286 3.56 -5.06 -14.15
C ILE A 286 2.52 -5.98 -14.76
N THR A 287 2.99 -7.09 -15.35
CA THR A 287 2.13 -8.11 -15.91
C THR A 287 2.57 -9.50 -15.48
N THR A 288 1.61 -10.33 -15.06
CA THR A 288 1.86 -11.73 -14.67
C THR A 288 0.73 -12.63 -15.17
N HIS A 289 1.07 -13.86 -15.54
CA HIS A 289 0.11 -14.95 -15.63
C HIS A 289 -0.22 -15.55 -14.25
N ALA A 290 -1.28 -16.35 -14.18
CA ALA A 290 -1.71 -16.99 -12.93
C ALA A 290 -0.74 -18.09 -12.48
N GLN A 291 -0.55 -18.26 -11.16
CA GLN A 291 0.37 -19.24 -10.57
C GLN A 291 0.30 -20.68 -11.14
N LYS A 292 -0.90 -21.14 -11.51
CA LYS A 292 -1.07 -22.49 -12.10
C LYS A 292 -0.34 -22.62 -13.44
N ALA A 293 -0.34 -21.57 -14.25
CA ALA A 293 0.45 -21.53 -15.48
C ALA A 293 1.94 -21.61 -15.12
N LEU A 294 2.36 -20.84 -14.11
CA LEU A 294 3.76 -20.79 -13.71
C LEU A 294 4.33 -22.16 -13.27
N ASN A 295 3.57 -22.92 -12.48
CA ASN A 295 4.05 -24.22 -12.00
C ASN A 295 4.19 -25.28 -13.11
N SER A 296 3.60 -25.08 -14.29
CA SER A 296 3.63 -26.07 -15.39
C SER A 296 5.00 -26.15 -16.07
N TYR A 297 5.85 -25.15 -15.87
CA TYR A 297 7.15 -25.00 -16.52
C TYR A 297 8.29 -24.74 -15.52
N ALA A 298 8.06 -25.00 -14.23
CA ALA A 298 8.90 -24.53 -13.13
C ALA A 298 10.38 -24.94 -13.21
N ASP A 299 10.69 -26.05 -13.87
CA ASP A 299 12.05 -26.59 -14.03
C ASP A 299 12.81 -25.99 -15.23
N ASN A 300 12.10 -25.34 -16.17
CA ASN A 300 12.68 -24.83 -17.42
C ASN A 300 12.68 -23.31 -17.50
N PHE A 301 12.25 -22.61 -16.45
CA PHE A 301 12.10 -21.17 -16.51
C PHE A 301 13.41 -20.44 -16.76
N VAL A 302 13.35 -19.50 -17.70
CA VAL A 302 14.41 -18.53 -17.93
C VAL A 302 13.99 -17.23 -17.27
N MET A 303 14.73 -16.84 -16.23
CA MET A 303 14.50 -15.59 -15.53
C MET A 303 15.60 -14.61 -15.89
N ARG A 304 15.24 -13.35 -16.14
CA ARG A 304 16.21 -12.29 -16.46
C ARG A 304 15.94 -11.05 -15.65
N LEU A 305 17.04 -10.45 -15.19
CA LEU A 305 17.05 -9.09 -14.64
C LEU A 305 17.81 -8.19 -15.60
N VAL A 306 17.10 -7.29 -16.26
CA VAL A 306 17.70 -6.32 -17.19
C VAL A 306 17.74 -4.96 -16.52
N THR A 307 18.89 -4.30 -16.55
CA THR A 307 19.05 -2.91 -16.10
C THR A 307 19.39 -2.05 -17.30
N VAL A 308 18.66 -0.95 -17.51
CA VAL A 308 18.84 -0.04 -18.64
C VAL A 308 18.98 1.39 -18.12
N GLU A 309 20.06 2.06 -18.49
CA GLU A 309 20.23 3.50 -18.25
C GLU A 309 19.85 4.26 -19.51
N VAL A 310 18.93 5.23 -19.39
CA VAL A 310 18.33 5.98 -20.50
C VAL A 310 18.77 7.44 -20.44
N LYS A 311 18.90 8.10 -21.60
CA LYS A 311 19.12 9.55 -21.66
C LYS A 311 17.91 10.29 -21.11
N GLU A 312 18.13 11.21 -20.17
CA GLU A 312 17.06 11.98 -19.51
C GLU A 312 16.05 12.61 -20.48
N LYS A 313 16.54 13.21 -21.58
CA LYS A 313 15.71 13.84 -22.61
C LYS A 313 14.79 12.87 -23.38
N ASP A 314 15.08 11.57 -23.32
CA ASP A 314 14.39 10.52 -24.08
C ASP A 314 13.52 9.62 -23.16
N ALA A 315 13.49 9.88 -21.84
CA ALA A 315 12.81 9.05 -20.84
C ALA A 315 11.32 8.82 -21.14
N GLU A 316 10.58 9.87 -21.53
CA GLU A 316 9.15 9.74 -21.87
C GLU A 316 8.91 8.89 -23.13
N LYS A 317 9.77 9.05 -24.15
CA LYS A 317 9.68 8.28 -25.39
C LYS A 317 10.02 6.81 -25.13
N PHE A 318 11.08 6.56 -24.39
CA PHE A 318 11.49 5.21 -23.99
C PHE A 318 10.38 4.51 -23.19
N SER A 319 9.77 5.19 -22.21
CA SER A 319 8.65 4.67 -21.44
C SER A 319 7.47 4.24 -22.33
N HIS A 320 7.13 5.05 -23.34
CA HIS A 320 6.07 4.73 -24.29
C HIS A 320 6.37 3.47 -25.13
N SER A 321 7.58 3.39 -25.70
CA SER A 321 8.02 2.24 -26.50
C SER A 321 8.07 0.96 -25.67
N VAL A 322 8.63 1.02 -24.46
CA VAL A 322 8.66 -0.10 -23.51
C VAL A 322 7.25 -0.59 -23.18
N LYS A 323 6.32 0.33 -22.87
CA LYS A 323 4.96 -0.05 -22.51
C LYS A 323 4.25 -0.76 -23.66
N LYS A 324 4.39 -0.25 -24.89
CA LYS A 324 3.83 -0.87 -26.10
C LYS A 324 4.39 -2.28 -26.30
N GLU A 325 5.71 -2.44 -26.16
CA GLU A 325 6.34 -3.75 -26.27
C GLU A 325 5.80 -4.71 -25.23
N MET A 326 5.89 -4.32 -23.95
CA MET A 326 5.53 -5.19 -22.85
C MET A 326 4.08 -5.66 -22.91
N THR A 327 3.16 -4.74 -23.21
CA THR A 327 1.73 -5.07 -23.30
C THR A 327 1.41 -5.95 -24.51
N THR A 328 2.17 -5.82 -25.60
CA THR A 328 2.00 -6.67 -26.80
C THR A 328 2.56 -8.07 -26.57
N SER A 329 3.75 -8.20 -25.97
CA SER A 329 4.37 -9.51 -25.73
C SER A 329 3.50 -10.36 -24.80
N ILE A 330 3.07 -9.84 -23.65
CA ILE A 330 2.25 -10.63 -22.71
C ILE A 330 0.89 -11.06 -23.31
N ALA A 331 0.36 -10.27 -24.24
CA ALA A 331 -0.92 -10.58 -24.89
C ALA A 331 -0.78 -11.59 -26.04
N SER A 332 0.39 -11.68 -26.67
CA SER A 332 0.57 -12.41 -27.94
C SER A 332 1.58 -13.55 -27.86
N GLU A 333 2.45 -13.59 -26.85
CA GLU A 333 3.51 -14.58 -26.69
C GLU A 333 3.15 -15.58 -25.58
N PRO A 334 2.77 -16.83 -25.91
CA PRO A 334 2.33 -17.81 -24.92
C PRO A 334 3.40 -18.21 -23.89
N GLY A 335 4.67 -17.99 -24.20
CA GLY A 335 5.81 -18.33 -23.33
C GLY A 335 6.33 -17.15 -22.50
N MET A 336 5.71 -15.97 -22.58
CA MET A 336 6.01 -14.83 -21.72
C MET A 336 5.18 -14.94 -20.45
N GLU A 337 5.78 -15.26 -19.31
CA GLU A 337 5.05 -15.61 -18.09
C GLU A 337 4.91 -14.43 -17.10
N ILE A 338 6.00 -13.66 -16.95
CA ILE A 338 6.04 -12.44 -16.15
C ILE A 338 6.84 -11.40 -16.90
N MET A 339 6.32 -10.17 -16.93
CA MET A 339 7.08 -9.04 -17.38
C MET A 339 6.75 -7.82 -16.51
N MET A 340 7.74 -7.39 -15.75
CA MET A 340 7.64 -6.27 -14.82
C MET A 340 8.73 -5.26 -15.10
N SER A 341 8.39 -3.98 -15.11
CA SER A 341 9.31 -2.88 -15.26
C SER A 341 9.09 -1.80 -14.20
N GLY A 342 10.18 -1.14 -13.83
CA GLY A 342 10.13 0.00 -12.92
C GLY A 342 11.37 0.87 -13.03
N THR A 343 11.20 2.16 -12.75
CA THR A 343 12.30 3.12 -12.68
C THR A 343 12.82 3.22 -11.25
N ASN A 344 14.14 3.32 -11.07
CA ASN A 344 14.75 3.52 -9.77
C ASN A 344 14.29 4.87 -9.18
N LYS A 345 13.76 4.86 -7.95
CA LYS A 345 13.28 6.08 -7.29
C LYS A 345 14.40 7.08 -7.01
N ASP A 346 15.64 6.62 -6.86
CA ASP A 346 16.80 7.48 -6.64
C ASP A 346 17.42 7.99 -7.96
N ASN A 347 17.14 7.31 -9.07
CA ASN A 347 17.55 7.72 -10.42
C ASN A 347 16.49 7.30 -11.46
N PRO A 348 15.54 8.19 -11.82
CA PRO A 348 14.44 7.85 -12.73
C PRO A 348 14.87 7.44 -14.16
N ASN A 349 16.13 7.66 -14.52
CA ASN A 349 16.70 7.25 -15.81
C ASN A 349 17.24 5.82 -15.80
N GLU A 350 17.29 5.17 -14.63
CA GLU A 350 17.70 3.78 -14.48
C GLU A 350 16.46 2.88 -14.36
N TRP A 351 16.26 2.05 -15.38
CA TRP A 351 15.14 1.13 -15.53
C TRP A 351 15.57 -0.28 -15.15
N TYR A 352 14.67 -1.00 -14.49
CA TYR A 352 14.80 -2.40 -14.14
C TYR A 352 13.67 -3.19 -14.76
N PHE A 353 13.99 -4.35 -15.33
CA PHE A 353 13.04 -5.29 -15.91
C PHE A 353 13.25 -6.67 -15.28
N VAL A 354 12.16 -7.29 -14.86
CA VAL A 354 12.11 -8.70 -14.45
C VAL A 354 11.27 -9.43 -15.48
N GLU A 355 11.92 -10.31 -16.23
CA GLU A 355 11.33 -11.09 -17.31
C GLU A 355 11.39 -12.57 -16.91
N VAL A 356 10.28 -13.29 -17.02
CA VAL A 356 10.24 -14.75 -16.82
C VAL A 356 9.61 -15.37 -18.05
N TYR A 357 10.33 -16.31 -18.66
CA TYR A 357 9.90 -17.06 -19.83
C TYR A 357 9.72 -18.53 -19.49
N ALA A 358 8.81 -19.19 -20.18
CA ALA A 358 8.53 -20.62 -20.01
C ALA A 358 9.78 -21.51 -20.23
N ASN A 359 10.67 -21.09 -21.14
CA ASN A 359 11.89 -21.78 -21.53
C ASN A 359 12.78 -20.89 -22.43
N ASP A 360 13.95 -21.39 -22.81
CA ASP A 360 14.87 -20.73 -23.73
C ASP A 360 14.22 -20.46 -25.11
N GLU A 361 13.41 -21.38 -25.63
CA GLU A 361 12.75 -21.19 -26.93
C GLU A 361 11.74 -20.03 -26.92
N ALA A 362 11.07 -19.79 -25.80
CA ALA A 362 10.17 -18.66 -25.63
C ALA A 362 10.95 -17.34 -25.66
N TYR A 363 12.11 -17.28 -25.01
CA TYR A 363 12.99 -16.10 -25.07
C TYR A 363 13.54 -15.88 -26.49
N ASP A 364 14.03 -16.93 -27.15
CA ASP A 364 14.54 -16.85 -28.52
C ASP A 364 13.44 -16.38 -29.49
N SER A 365 12.20 -16.82 -29.29
CA SER A 365 11.05 -16.37 -30.07
C SER A 365 10.72 -14.90 -29.81
N HIS A 366 10.73 -14.48 -28.54
CA HIS A 366 10.42 -13.12 -28.10
C HIS A 366 11.28 -12.08 -28.83
N VAL A 367 12.60 -12.27 -28.86
CA VAL A 367 13.53 -11.31 -29.48
C VAL A 367 13.43 -11.27 -31.02
N GLN A 368 12.69 -12.19 -31.63
CA GLN A 368 12.46 -12.23 -33.07
C GLN A 368 11.11 -11.63 -33.49
N THR A 369 10.25 -11.28 -32.54
CA THR A 369 8.91 -10.77 -32.83
C THR A 369 8.94 -9.39 -33.52
N PRO A 370 7.91 -9.03 -34.29
CA PRO A 370 7.82 -7.71 -34.93
C PRO A 370 7.82 -6.55 -33.93
N HIS A 371 7.07 -6.69 -32.82
CA HIS A 371 6.99 -5.66 -31.79
C HIS A 371 8.32 -5.47 -31.07
N TYR A 372 9.06 -6.55 -30.75
CA TYR A 372 10.40 -6.43 -30.16
C TYR A 372 11.37 -5.70 -31.09
N LYS A 373 11.36 -6.04 -32.38
CA LYS A 373 12.22 -5.37 -33.39
C LYS A 373 11.88 -3.89 -33.52
N GLU A 374 10.59 -3.55 -33.54
CA GLU A 374 10.13 -2.17 -33.54
C GLU A 374 10.58 -1.43 -32.27
N TYR A 375 10.49 -2.05 -31.09
CA TYR A 375 10.98 -1.48 -29.85
C TYR A 375 12.49 -1.18 -29.88
N ILE A 376 13.31 -2.10 -30.41
CA ILE A 376 14.75 -1.89 -30.53
C ILE A 376 15.06 -0.75 -31.51
N GLU A 377 14.34 -0.66 -32.63
CA GLU A 377 14.49 0.44 -33.59
C GLU A 377 14.04 1.79 -33.01
N GLU A 378 12.89 1.84 -32.32
CA GLU A 378 12.35 3.04 -31.70
C GLU A 378 13.25 3.57 -30.57
N THR A 379 13.89 2.68 -29.82
CA THR A 379 14.74 3.04 -28.67
C THR A 379 16.23 3.17 -29.01
N ASP A 380 16.60 3.00 -30.28
CA ASP A 380 17.97 3.18 -30.74
C ASP A 380 18.49 4.58 -30.41
N GLY A 381 19.71 4.65 -29.90
CA GLY A 381 20.32 5.89 -29.44
C GLY A 381 19.70 6.52 -28.18
N MET A 382 18.65 5.96 -27.56
CA MET A 382 18.13 6.43 -26.27
C MET A 382 18.87 5.81 -25.07
N VAL A 383 19.32 4.56 -25.22
CA VAL A 383 19.99 3.78 -24.17
C VAL A 383 21.47 4.16 -24.05
N ILE A 384 21.91 4.45 -22.82
CA ILE A 384 23.31 4.71 -22.46
C ILE A 384 24.02 3.40 -22.12
N ARG A 385 23.37 2.57 -21.30
CA ARG A 385 23.92 1.30 -20.82
C ARG A 385 22.81 0.27 -20.69
N ARG A 386 23.13 -0.99 -21.00
CA ARG A 386 22.25 -2.14 -20.80
C ARG A 386 23.05 -3.27 -20.16
N ASP A 387 22.62 -3.72 -18.98
CA ASP A 387 23.14 -4.90 -18.29
C ASP A 387 22.05 -5.97 -18.24
N VAL A 388 22.44 -7.22 -18.47
CA VAL A 388 21.53 -8.37 -18.41
C VAL A 388 22.12 -9.41 -17.50
N LYS A 389 21.29 -9.90 -16.58
CA LYS A 389 21.60 -11.07 -15.76
C LYS A 389 20.64 -12.18 -16.09
N THR A 390 21.17 -13.32 -16.49
CA THR A 390 20.40 -14.57 -16.52
C THR A 390 20.39 -15.10 -15.10
N LEU A 391 19.19 -15.34 -14.57
CA LEU A 391 18.98 -15.76 -13.21
C LEU A 391 18.43 -17.19 -13.19
N VAL A 392 18.93 -17.97 -12.24
CA VAL A 392 18.37 -19.27 -11.88
C VAL A 392 17.31 -19.04 -10.81
N ARG A 393 16.06 -19.38 -11.13
CA ARG A 393 14.93 -19.19 -10.21
C ARG A 393 15.03 -20.12 -9.01
N ASP A 394 15.01 -19.55 -7.81
CA ASP A 394 14.88 -20.31 -6.57
C ASP A 394 13.40 -20.50 -6.21
N VAL A 395 12.68 -19.39 -6.05
CA VAL A 395 11.27 -19.35 -5.64
C VAL A 395 10.52 -18.27 -6.41
N LEU A 396 9.25 -18.50 -6.73
CA LEU A 396 8.42 -17.51 -7.41
C LEU A 396 6.93 -17.80 -7.18
N ALA A 397 6.23 -16.83 -6.62
CA ALA A 397 4.78 -16.86 -6.51
C ALA A 397 4.13 -15.51 -6.88
N THR A 398 2.95 -15.59 -7.49
CA THR A 398 2.09 -14.45 -7.84
C THR A 398 0.69 -14.64 -7.26
N GLN A 399 0.06 -13.53 -6.86
CA GLN A 399 -1.33 -13.49 -6.38
C GLN A 399 -2.32 -13.52 -7.57
N GLY A 400 -2.16 -14.51 -8.46
CA GLY A 400 -2.92 -14.64 -9.69
C GLY A 400 -2.38 -13.78 -10.85
N ALA A 401 -3.23 -13.54 -11.85
CA ALA A 401 -2.89 -12.70 -12.97
C ALA A 401 -2.96 -11.22 -12.58
N ILE A 402 -1.90 -10.47 -12.87
CA ILE A 402 -1.76 -9.05 -12.54
C ILE A 402 -1.60 -8.28 -13.85
N VAL A 403 -2.30 -7.15 -13.95
CA VAL A 403 -2.10 -6.16 -15.03
C VAL A 403 -2.16 -4.78 -14.39
N LEU A 404 -1.02 -4.11 -14.31
CA LEU A 404 -0.86 -2.73 -13.85
C LEU A 404 0.00 -2.00 -14.89
N ASP A 405 -0.51 -0.94 -15.50
CA ASP A 405 0.17 -0.25 -16.60
C ASP A 405 0.02 1.28 -16.56
#